data_AF-A0A835YP18-F1
#
_entry.id   AF-A0A835YP18-F1
#
_cell.length_a   1.000
_cell.length_b   1.000
_cell.length_c   1.000
_cell.angle_alpha   90.00
_cell.angle_beta   90.00
_cell.angle_gamma   90.00
#
_symmetry.space_group_name_H-M   'P 1'
#
loop_
_entity.id
_entity.type
_entity.pdbx_description
1 polymer ?
#
loop_
_entity_poly.entity_id
_entity_poly.type
_entity_poly.pdbx_seq_one_letter_code
_entity_poly.pdbx_strand_id
1 'polypeptide(L)'
;MNGTLLLALFSFPKHRLLLADFDSVGEPSVTRNDPKTGFTEDQSSYLLPPGSADLCFPTDFGSLKQVYSQVTGRSGGSVHVMKQSAFFELQKTEAAAAQTRNGYNPMLEDFGNYSMLIGQ
;
A
#
# COMPACT_ATOMS: atom_id res chain seq x y z
N MET A 1 -4.19 -1.79 22.86
CA MET A 1 -3.36 -1.40 21.69
C MET A 1 -2.25 -2.43 21.56
N ASN A 2 -2.32 -3.29 20.54
CA ASN A 2 -1.39 -4.41 20.38
C ASN A 2 0.01 -3.90 19.98
N GLY A 3 1.01 -4.19 20.81
CA GLY A 3 2.36 -3.60 20.82
C GLY A 3 3.32 -4.02 19.70
N THR A 4 2.84 -4.62 18.62
CA THR A 4 3.72 -5.14 17.55
C THR A 4 4.36 -4.02 16.73
N LEU A 5 3.64 -2.92 16.46
CA LEU A 5 4.19 -1.80 15.67
C LEU A 5 5.25 -1.00 16.46
N LEU A 6 5.10 -0.90 17.78
CA LEU A 6 6.06 -0.19 18.64
C LEU A 6 7.41 -0.94 18.70
N LEU A 7 7.38 -2.27 18.70
CA LEU A 7 8.57 -3.10 18.92
C LEU A 7 9.64 -2.90 17.82
N ALA A 8 9.22 -2.80 16.55
CA ALA A 8 10.16 -2.58 15.44
C ALA A 8 10.87 -1.22 15.53
N LEU A 9 10.16 -0.16 15.96
CA LEU A 9 10.71 1.19 16.01
C LEU A 9 11.82 1.32 17.06
N PHE A 10 11.65 0.71 18.23
CA PHE A 10 12.68 0.70 19.29
C PHE A 10 13.84 -0.24 18.99
N SER A 11 13.60 -1.35 18.29
CA SER A 11 14.66 -2.29 17.93
C SER A 11 15.53 -1.80 16.77
N PHE A 12 15.02 -0.92 15.90
CA PHE A 12 15.73 -0.45 14.71
C PHE A 12 15.72 1.09 14.60
N PRO A 13 16.48 1.84 15.41
CA PRO A 13 16.42 3.31 15.43
C PRO A 13 16.81 3.99 14.10
N LYS A 14 17.55 3.29 13.23
CA LYS A 14 17.98 3.76 11.89
C LYS A 14 17.23 3.09 10.73
N HIS A 15 16.06 2.51 10.99
CA HIS A 15 15.28 1.85 9.93
C HIS A 15 14.85 2.84 8.84
N ARG A 16 14.65 2.31 7.64
CA ARG A 16 13.89 2.96 6.58
C ARG A 16 12.58 2.20 6.42
N LEU A 17 11.50 2.93 6.15
CA LEU A 17 10.19 2.36 5.96
C LEU A 17 9.71 2.61 4.53
N LEU A 18 9.23 1.56 3.88
CA LEU A 18 8.47 1.63 2.64
C LEU A 18 7.16 0.90 2.86
N LEU A 19 6.04 1.61 2.70
CA LEU A 19 4.69 1.04 2.68
C LEU A 19 4.07 1.32 1.31
N ALA A 20 3.32 0.37 0.77
CA ALA A 20 2.63 0.50 -0.50
C ALA A 20 1.29 -0.22 -0.42
N ASP A 21 0.23 0.47 -0.82
CA ASP A 21 -1.14 -0.05 -0.79
C ASP A 21 -2.08 0.85 -1.61
N PHE A 22 -3.32 0.41 -1.81
CA PHE A 22 -4.37 1.22 -2.40
C PHE A 22 -4.75 2.39 -1.47
N ASP A 23 -4.59 3.64 -1.93
CA ASP A 23 -5.09 4.83 -1.21
C ASP A 23 -6.54 5.17 -1.54
N SER A 24 -7.07 4.55 -2.60
CA SER A 24 -8.48 4.59 -2.92
C SER A 24 -8.92 3.26 -3.51
N VAL A 25 -10.03 2.77 -3.01
CA VAL A 25 -10.84 1.72 -3.65
C VAL A 25 -12.22 2.33 -3.85
N GLY A 26 -13.04 1.79 -4.76
CA GLY A 26 -14.40 2.29 -4.97
C GLY A 26 -15.25 2.12 -3.71
N GLU A 27 -16.06 1.08 -3.68
CA GLU A 27 -16.63 0.60 -2.41
C GLU A 27 -15.63 -0.36 -1.74
N PRO A 28 -15.52 -0.37 -0.40
CA PRO A 28 -14.74 -1.39 0.29
C PRO A 28 -15.17 -2.78 -0.18
N SER A 29 -14.21 -3.59 -0.64
CA SER A 29 -14.53 -4.87 -1.24
C SER A 29 -14.53 -5.98 -0.20
N VAL A 30 -15.53 -6.85 -0.30
CA VAL A 30 -15.61 -8.11 0.44
C VAL A 30 -15.60 -9.21 -0.60
N THR A 31 -14.51 -9.96 -0.68
CA THR A 31 -14.32 -10.93 -1.77
C THR A 31 -14.12 -12.32 -1.23
N ARG A 32 -14.76 -13.31 -1.85
CA ARG A 32 -14.53 -14.72 -1.54
C ARG A 32 -13.95 -15.40 -2.77
N ASN A 33 -12.79 -16.02 -2.60
CA ASN A 33 -12.22 -16.89 -3.62
C ASN A 33 -12.73 -18.32 -3.43
N ASP A 34 -13.24 -18.93 -4.50
CA ASP A 34 -13.51 -20.36 -4.54
C ASP A 34 -12.21 -21.10 -4.89
N PRO A 35 -11.61 -21.88 -3.97
CA PRO A 35 -10.33 -22.54 -4.21
C PRO A 35 -10.40 -23.64 -5.27
N LYS A 36 -11.58 -24.13 -5.63
CA LYS A 36 -11.75 -25.17 -6.65
C LYS A 36 -11.78 -24.59 -8.06
N THR A 37 -12.43 -23.44 -8.23
CA THR A 37 -12.63 -22.81 -9.55
C THR A 37 -11.68 -21.64 -9.78
N GLY A 38 -11.10 -21.08 -8.73
CA GLY A 38 -10.31 -19.85 -8.76
C GLY A 38 -11.15 -18.59 -8.96
N PHE A 39 -12.48 -18.71 -9.01
CA PHE A 39 -13.38 -17.57 -9.20
C PHE A 39 -13.49 -16.75 -7.92
N THR A 40 -13.45 -15.42 -8.07
CA THR A 40 -13.63 -14.47 -6.96
C THR A 40 -14.99 -13.81 -7.08
N GLU A 41 -15.78 -13.89 -6.02
CA GLU A 41 -17.13 -13.32 -5.94
C GLU A 41 -17.17 -12.18 -4.91
N ASP A 42 -17.73 -11.05 -5.33
CA ASP A 42 -18.04 -9.92 -4.46
C ASP A 42 -19.25 -10.26 -3.56
N GLN A 43 -19.08 -10.00 -2.27
CA GLN A 43 -20.09 -10.27 -1.26
C GLN A 43 -20.75 -8.96 -0.86
N SER A 44 -22.06 -8.98 -0.68
CA SER A 44 -22.84 -7.79 -0.31
C SER A 44 -22.69 -7.35 1.15
N SER A 45 -21.95 -8.11 1.97
CA SER A 45 -21.78 -7.85 3.39
C SER A 45 -20.47 -8.43 3.93
N TYR A 46 -19.87 -7.75 4.89
CA TYR A 46 -18.70 -8.22 5.65
C TYR A 46 -19.08 -9.14 6.83
N LEU A 47 -20.37 -9.32 7.11
CA LEU A 47 -20.88 -10.17 8.21
C LEU A 47 -20.87 -11.66 7.83
N LEU A 48 -19.74 -12.13 7.30
CA LEU A 48 -19.50 -13.52 6.92
C LEU A 48 -18.76 -14.25 8.04
N PRO A 49 -18.74 -15.60 8.02
CA PRO A 49 -17.88 -16.36 8.92
C PRO A 49 -16.42 -15.84 8.86
N PRO A 50 -15.76 -15.61 9.99
CA PRO A 50 -14.38 -15.12 10.01
C PRO A 50 -13.45 -16.00 9.16
N GLY A 51 -12.58 -15.36 8.36
CA GLY A 51 -11.64 -16.04 7.46
C GLY A 51 -12.26 -16.60 6.18
N SER A 52 -13.55 -16.34 5.92
CA SER A 52 -14.23 -16.83 4.71
C SER A 52 -14.27 -15.83 3.55
N ALA A 53 -13.74 -14.63 3.75
CA ALA A 53 -13.62 -13.59 2.74
C ALA A 53 -12.41 -12.71 3.04
N ASP A 54 -11.84 -12.13 2.00
CA ASP A 54 -10.85 -11.07 2.07
C ASP A 54 -11.55 -9.70 2.06
N LEU A 55 -11.04 -8.77 2.87
CA LEU A 55 -11.60 -7.44 3.07
C LEU A 55 -10.55 -6.41 2.65
N CYS A 56 -10.87 -5.58 1.67
CA CYS A 56 -9.98 -4.50 1.24
C CYS A 56 -10.59 -3.14 1.59
N PHE A 57 -9.84 -2.35 2.34
CA PHE A 57 -10.15 -0.96 2.67
C PHE A 57 -9.04 -0.05 2.13
N PRO A 58 -9.36 1.19 1.74
CA PRO A 58 -8.33 2.11 1.31
C PRO A 58 -7.44 2.49 2.51
N THR A 59 -6.14 2.53 2.28
CA THR A 59 -5.17 2.93 3.29
C THR A 59 -5.09 4.46 3.36
N ASP A 60 -5.30 5.02 4.57
CA ASP A 60 -5.09 6.44 4.83
C ASP A 60 -3.60 6.73 5.09
N PHE A 61 -2.90 7.03 4.00
CA PHE A 61 -1.49 7.41 4.05
C PHE A 61 -1.22 8.75 4.76
N GLY A 62 -2.21 9.64 4.84
CA GLY A 62 -2.10 10.89 5.58
C GLY A 62 -1.97 10.63 7.07
N SER A 63 -2.86 9.79 7.61
CA SER A 63 -2.81 9.33 9.00
C SER A 63 -1.53 8.53 9.29
N LEU A 64 -1.15 7.59 8.41
CA LEU A 64 0.08 6.81 8.59
C LEU A 64 1.33 7.69 8.63
N LYS A 65 1.43 8.68 7.76
CA LYS A 65 2.52 9.66 7.77
C LYS A 65 2.59 10.40 9.10
N GLN A 66 1.47 10.88 9.62
CA GLN A 66 1.42 11.58 10.89
C GLN A 66 1.88 10.70 12.05
N VAL A 67 1.36 9.47 12.14
CA VAL A 67 1.73 8.51 13.19
C VAL A 67 3.22 8.19 13.10
N TYR A 68 3.72 7.83 11.92
CA TYR A 68 5.12 7.47 11.75
C TYR A 68 6.06 8.63 12.10
N SER A 69 5.77 9.85 11.64
CA SER A 69 6.53 11.05 11.98
C SER A 69 6.56 11.30 13.49
N GLN A 70 5.43 11.17 14.19
CA GLN A 70 5.36 11.40 15.63
C GLN A 70 6.13 10.35 16.43
N VAL A 71 5.97 9.07 16.12
CA VAL A 71 6.62 8.00 16.89
C VAL A 71 8.14 7.97 16.67
N THR A 72 8.60 8.31 15.47
CA THR A 72 10.04 8.33 15.15
C THR A 72 10.72 9.67 15.44
N GLY A 73 9.95 10.72 15.74
CA GLY A 73 10.47 12.10 15.84
C GLY A 73 10.96 12.66 14.50
N ARG A 74 10.64 12.02 13.37
CA ARG A 74 11.05 12.45 12.03
C ARG A 74 10.10 13.51 11.49
N SER A 75 10.62 14.73 11.38
CA SER A 75 9.92 15.89 10.82
C SER A 75 10.61 16.40 9.55
N GLY A 76 9.98 17.36 8.86
CA GLY A 76 10.67 18.19 7.86
C GLY A 76 11.05 17.49 6.56
N GLY A 77 10.14 16.73 5.97
CA GLY A 77 10.36 16.11 4.66
C GLY A 77 11.21 14.84 4.68
N SER A 78 11.36 14.19 5.83
CA SER A 78 11.93 12.82 5.94
C SER A 78 10.88 11.72 5.71
N VAL A 79 9.60 12.10 5.69
CA VAL A 79 8.46 11.19 5.46
C VAL A 79 7.61 11.72 4.31
N HIS A 80 7.54 10.94 3.23
CA HIS A 80 6.84 11.31 2.00
C HIS A 80 5.70 10.34 1.73
N VAL A 81 4.64 10.87 1.12
CA VAL A 81 3.58 10.08 0.50
C VAL A 81 3.54 10.51 -0.96
N MET A 82 3.52 9.56 -1.88
CA MET A 82 3.44 9.83 -3.32
C MET A 82 2.73 8.69 -4.04
N LYS A 83 2.23 8.95 -5.25
CA LYS A 83 1.69 7.90 -6.11
C LYS A 83 2.78 6.94 -6.55
N GLN A 84 2.39 5.68 -6.79
CA GLN A 84 3.31 4.65 -7.29
C GLN A 84 4.06 5.11 -8.55
N SER A 85 3.36 5.70 -9.51
CA SER A 85 3.97 6.20 -10.75
C SER A 85 5.06 7.23 -10.47
N ALA A 86 4.80 8.22 -9.62
CA ALA A 86 5.78 9.22 -9.20
C ALA A 86 7.01 8.58 -8.51
N PHE A 87 6.82 7.51 -7.73
CA PHE A 87 7.95 6.77 -7.16
C PHE A 87 8.81 6.11 -8.23
N PHE A 88 8.21 5.44 -9.21
CA PHE A 88 8.96 4.79 -10.30
C PHE A 88 9.60 5.78 -11.27
N GLU A 89 9.03 6.97 -11.47
CA GLU A 89 9.68 8.04 -12.23
C GLU A 89 11.01 8.51 -11.61
N LEU A 90 11.15 8.43 -10.28
CA LEU A 90 12.42 8.64 -9.59
C LEU A 90 13.42 7.50 -9.87
N GLN A 91 12.93 6.30 -10.15
CA GLN A 91 13.68 5.08 -10.48
C GLN A 91 13.70 4.85 -12.00
N LYS A 92 14.24 5.81 -12.76
CA LYS A 92 14.17 5.84 -14.23
C LYS A 92 14.58 4.54 -14.92
N THR A 93 15.58 3.85 -14.38
CA THR A 93 16.10 2.59 -14.94
C THR A 93 15.07 1.48 -14.83
N GLU A 94 14.48 1.31 -13.65
CA GLU A 94 13.47 0.30 -13.33
C GLU A 94 12.17 0.59 -14.08
N ALA A 95 11.76 1.86 -14.15
CA ALA A 95 10.61 2.26 -14.96
C ALA A 95 10.82 1.91 -16.43
N ALA A 96 11.97 2.25 -17.02
CA ALA A 96 12.26 1.92 -18.41
C ALA A 96 12.28 0.40 -18.67
N ALA A 97 12.80 -0.39 -17.73
CA ALA A 97 12.83 -1.85 -17.83
C ALA A 97 11.44 -2.50 -17.81
N ALA A 98 10.44 -1.83 -17.24
CA ALA A 98 9.06 -2.32 -17.19
C ALA A 98 8.24 -1.99 -18.45
N GLN A 99 8.77 -1.21 -19.40
CA GLN A 99 8.06 -0.88 -20.63
C GLN A 99 7.88 -2.14 -21.49
N THR A 100 6.63 -2.43 -21.83
CA THR A 100 6.28 -3.57 -22.68
C THR A 100 6.55 -3.25 -24.16
N ARG A 101 6.49 -4.28 -25.02
CA ARG A 101 6.83 -4.15 -26.46
C ARG A 101 5.96 -3.14 -27.22
N ASN A 102 4.75 -2.87 -26.77
CA ASN A 102 3.85 -1.91 -27.42
C ASN A 102 3.98 -0.48 -26.86
N GLY A 103 4.93 -0.25 -25.94
CA GLY A 103 5.18 1.05 -25.33
C GLY A 103 4.43 1.30 -24.00
N TYR A 104 3.47 0.45 -23.64
CA TYR A 104 2.76 0.50 -22.37
C TYR A 104 3.67 0.18 -21.18
N ASN A 105 3.55 0.93 -20.09
CA ASN A 105 4.31 0.72 -18.87
C ASN A 105 3.39 0.51 -17.65
N PRO A 106 3.18 -0.73 -17.19
CA PRO A 106 2.28 -1.01 -16.06
C PRO A 106 2.74 -0.35 -14.75
N MET A 107 4.03 -0.04 -14.57
CA MET A 107 4.49 0.60 -13.34
C MET A 107 4.10 2.08 -13.26
N LEU A 108 3.87 2.72 -14.41
CA LEU A 108 3.52 4.13 -14.52
C LEU A 108 2.04 4.34 -14.83
N GLU A 109 1.42 3.41 -15.53
CA GLU A 109 0.07 3.55 -16.10
C GLU A 109 -0.99 2.74 -15.35
N ASP A 110 -0.67 1.57 -14.79
CA ASP A 110 -1.60 0.84 -13.91
C ASP A 110 -1.61 1.42 -12.49
N PHE A 111 -2.66 1.07 -11.75
CA PHE A 111 -2.76 1.31 -10.30
C PHE A 111 -2.58 2.78 -9.91
N GLY A 112 -3.23 3.71 -10.62
CA GLY A 112 -3.25 5.14 -10.25
C GLY A 112 -3.83 5.42 -8.85
N ASN A 113 -4.51 4.44 -8.27
CA ASN A 113 -5.02 4.41 -6.91
C ASN A 113 -4.08 3.73 -5.90
N TYR A 114 -2.82 3.46 -6.26
CA TYR A 114 -1.78 3.01 -5.35
C TYR A 114 -0.91 4.18 -4.90
N SER A 115 -0.63 4.21 -3.60
CA SER A 115 0.30 5.17 -3.02
C SER A 115 1.39 4.47 -2.23
N MET A 116 2.49 5.20 -2.05
CA MET A 116 3.64 4.77 -1.29
C MET A 116 3.95 5.77 -0.19
N LEU A 117 4.22 5.27 1.02
CA LEU A 117 4.85 6.04 2.09
C LEU A 117 6.31 5.63 2.25
N ILE A 118 7.17 6.63 2.28
CA ILE A 118 8.61 6.46 2.40
C ILE A 118 9.08 7.25 3.61
N GLY A 119 9.66 6.55 4.58
CA GLY A 119 10.29 7.13 5.77
C GLY A 119 11.79 6.87 5.75
N GLN A 120 12.60 7.93 5.78
CA GLN A 120 14.08 7.85 5.77
C GLN A 120 14.72 8.47 6.99
#